data_AF-X1KJP1-F1
#
_entry.id   AF-X1KJP1-F1
#
_cell.length_a   1.000
_cell.length_b   1.000
_cell.length_c   1.000
_cell.angle_alpha   90.00
_cell.angle_beta   90.00
_cell.angle_gamma   90.00
#
_symmetry.space_group_name_H-M   'P 1'
#
loop_
_entity.id
_entity.type
_entity.pdbx_description
1 polymer ?
#
loop_
_entity_poly.entity_id
_entity_poly.type
_entity_poly.pdbx_seq_one_letter_code
_entity_poly.pdbx_strand_id
1 'polypeptide(L)'
;PSNIFLIEKFLEVGIDGISIGSNDLTQLILGIDRDSSRLQDIFDERDEAVLVALEKAITTARRMGVTSSICGQAPSEYPELTEKLVGWGITSVSVSPDMIGTTREIIAKAEARLNIE
;
A
#
# COMPACT_ATOMS: atom_id res chain seq x y z
N PRO A 1 -1.81 -2.30 -13.95
CA PRO A 1 -0.69 -2.81 -13.12
C PRO A 1 0.73 -2.71 -13.73
N SER A 2 0.92 -2.19 -14.96
CA SER A 2 2.24 -2.12 -15.63
C SER A 2 3.32 -1.35 -14.85
N ASN A 3 2.92 -0.30 -14.13
CA ASN A 3 3.79 0.51 -13.27
C ASN A 3 4.44 -0.31 -12.15
N ILE A 4 3.75 -1.31 -11.58
CA ILE A 4 4.32 -2.20 -10.56
C ILE A 4 5.40 -3.11 -11.17
N PHE A 5 5.11 -3.69 -12.33
CA PHE A 5 6.04 -4.60 -13.02
C PHE A 5 7.31 -3.91 -13.49
N LEU A 6 7.21 -2.64 -13.87
CA LEU A 6 8.31 -1.84 -14.40
C LEU A 6 8.75 -0.74 -13.43
N ILE A 7 8.47 -0.89 -12.13
CA ILE A 7 8.63 0.20 -11.18
C ILE A 7 10.04 0.78 -11.16
N GLU A 8 11.10 -0.04 -11.26
CA GLU A 8 12.48 0.47 -11.34
C GLU A 8 12.65 1.49 -12.48
N LYS A 9 12.12 1.19 -13.67
CA LYS A 9 12.21 2.09 -14.84
C LYS A 9 11.47 3.40 -14.62
N PHE A 10 10.33 3.35 -13.92
CA PHE A 10 9.59 4.56 -13.56
C PHE A 10 10.32 5.39 -12.52
N LEU A 11 11.03 4.76 -11.58
CA LEU A 11 11.81 5.47 -10.55
C LEU A 11 13.10 6.08 -11.12
N GLU A 12 13.74 5.43 -12.11
CA GLU A 12 14.97 5.90 -12.77
C GLU A 12 14.85 7.26 -13.46
N VAL A 13 13.64 7.72 -13.78
CA VAL A 13 13.43 9.03 -14.42
C VAL A 13 13.55 10.20 -13.44
N GLY A 14 13.81 9.94 -12.16
CA GLY A 14 14.06 10.96 -11.13
C GLY A 14 12.81 11.46 -10.44
N ILE A 15 11.85 10.58 -10.15
CA ILE A 15 10.67 10.93 -9.34
C ILE A 15 11.00 10.89 -7.84
N ASP A 16 10.46 11.84 -7.08
CA ASP A 16 10.72 11.96 -5.62
C ASP A 16 9.87 11.00 -4.77
N GLY A 17 8.75 10.54 -5.32
CA GLY A 17 7.80 9.69 -4.59
C GLY A 17 6.79 8.99 -5.47
N ILE A 18 6.21 7.93 -4.92
CA ILE A 18 5.03 7.25 -5.48
C ILE A 18 3.87 7.33 -4.49
N SER A 19 2.64 7.39 -5.03
CA SER A 19 1.40 7.25 -4.25
C SER A 19 0.59 6.09 -4.83
N ILE A 20 0.38 5.07 -4.02
CA ILE A 20 -0.28 3.83 -4.41
C ILE A 20 -1.78 3.98 -4.14
N GLY A 21 -2.60 3.98 -5.19
CA GLY A 21 -4.05 3.85 -5.07
C GLY A 21 -4.44 2.38 -4.88
N SER A 22 -4.75 1.96 -3.65
CA SER A 22 -5.00 0.56 -3.32
C SER A 22 -6.23 -0.02 -4.03
N ASN A 23 -7.29 0.78 -4.18
CA ASN A 23 -8.52 0.35 -4.83
C ASN A 23 -8.30 -0.03 -6.31
N ASP A 24 -7.69 0.89 -7.07
CA ASP A 24 -7.46 0.70 -8.51
C ASP A 24 -6.36 -0.33 -8.76
N LEU A 25 -5.36 -0.41 -7.88
CA LEU A 25 -4.37 -1.47 -7.91
C LEU A 25 -5.05 -2.84 -7.78
N THR A 26 -5.94 -3.01 -6.82
CA THR A 26 -6.70 -4.25 -6.59
C THR A 26 -7.53 -4.63 -7.81
N GLN A 27 -8.30 -3.69 -8.37
CA GLN A 27 -9.06 -3.91 -9.61
C GLN A 27 -8.18 -4.44 -10.75
N LEU A 28 -7.04 -3.78 -10.97
CA LEU A 28 -6.16 -4.09 -12.09
C LEU A 28 -5.35 -5.37 -11.89
N ILE A 29 -5.03 -5.74 -10.64
CA ILE A 29 -4.30 -6.96 -10.31
C ILE A 29 -5.22 -8.17 -10.40
N LEU A 30 -6.43 -8.08 -9.83
CA LEU A 30 -7.39 -9.18 -9.81
C LEU A 30 -8.20 -9.28 -11.11
N GLY A 31 -8.16 -8.26 -11.97
CA GLY A 31 -8.92 -8.23 -13.22
C GLY A 31 -10.43 -8.09 -12.97
N ILE A 32 -10.81 -7.38 -11.91
CA ILE A 32 -12.19 -7.26 -11.45
C ILE A 32 -12.67 -5.80 -11.54
N ASP A 33 -13.96 -5.64 -11.82
CA ASP A 33 -14.63 -4.36 -11.69
C ASP A 33 -15.26 -4.25 -10.29
N ARG A 34 -14.85 -3.25 -9.50
CA ARG A 34 -15.36 -3.05 -8.13
C ARG A 34 -16.82 -2.61 -8.10
N ASP A 35 -17.29 -1.97 -9.18
CA ASP A 35 -18.65 -1.46 -9.28
C ASP A 35 -19.62 -2.56 -9.76
N SER A 36 -19.09 -3.74 -10.13
CA SER A 36 -19.87 -4.93 -10.42
C SER A 36 -20.37 -5.58 -9.14
N SER A 37 -21.67 -5.46 -8.88
CA SER A 37 -22.35 -6.14 -7.76
C SER A 37 -22.16 -7.66 -7.72
N ARG A 38 -21.77 -8.29 -8.83
CA ARG A 38 -21.49 -9.73 -8.92
C ARG A 38 -20.09 -10.13 -8.44
N LEU A 39 -19.17 -9.17 -8.36
CA LEU A 39 -17.75 -9.40 -8.05
C LEU A 39 -17.31 -8.68 -6.76
N GLN A 40 -18.24 -8.03 -6.04
CA GLN A 40 -17.91 -7.35 -4.79
C GLN A 40 -17.31 -8.30 -3.74
N ASP A 41 -17.80 -9.54 -3.68
CA ASP A 41 -17.32 -10.53 -2.70
C ASP A 41 -15.87 -10.99 -2.93
N ILE A 42 -15.31 -10.76 -4.12
CA ILE A 42 -13.92 -11.10 -4.46
C ILE A 42 -12.99 -9.89 -4.48
N PHE A 43 -13.52 -8.69 -4.22
CA PHE A 43 -12.70 -7.49 -4.08
C PHE A 43 -12.10 -7.48 -2.66
N ASP A 44 -10.85 -7.92 -2.54
CA ASP A 44 -10.11 -7.87 -1.27
C ASP A 44 -8.70 -7.30 -1.51
N GLU A 45 -8.42 -6.18 -0.85
CA GLU A 45 -7.12 -5.52 -0.92
C GLU A 45 -6.01 -6.32 -0.18
N ARG A 46 -6.40 -7.36 0.57
CA ARG A 46 -5.51 -8.30 1.25
C ARG A 46 -5.26 -9.57 0.44
N ASP A 47 -5.81 -9.66 -0.77
CA ASP A 47 -5.52 -10.77 -1.68
C ASP A 47 -4.00 -10.89 -1.90
N GLU A 48 -3.50 -12.12 -1.96
CA GLU A 48 -2.08 -12.41 -2.06
C GLU A 48 -1.41 -11.68 -3.24
N ALA A 49 -2.07 -11.63 -4.40
CA ALA A 49 -1.53 -10.95 -5.57
C ALA A 49 -1.42 -9.43 -5.36
N VAL A 50 -2.36 -8.84 -4.62
CA VAL A 50 -2.35 -7.41 -4.27
C VAL A 50 -1.25 -7.12 -3.26
N LEU A 51 -1.11 -7.96 -2.22
CA LEU A 51 -0.05 -7.83 -1.23
C LEU A 51 1.34 -7.91 -1.86
N VAL A 52 1.56 -8.85 -2.80
CA VAL A 52 2.82 -8.95 -3.56
C VAL A 52 3.08 -7.68 -4.38
N ALA A 53 2.05 -7.09 -4.98
CA ALA A 53 2.18 -5.85 -5.74
C ALA A 53 2.55 -4.66 -4.84
N LEU A 54 1.89 -4.53 -3.67
CA LEU A 54 2.19 -3.51 -2.67
C LEU A 54 3.62 -3.66 -2.14
N GLU A 55 4.00 -4.86 -1.71
CA GLU A 55 5.34 -5.16 -1.22
C GLU A 55 6.41 -4.81 -2.26
N LYS A 56 6.22 -5.24 -3.52
CA LYS A 56 7.17 -4.92 -4.59
C LYS A 56 7.32 -3.41 -4.78
N ALA A 57 6.22 -2.66 -4.76
CA ALA A 57 6.25 -1.23 -4.97
C ALA A 57 7.02 -0.51 -3.86
N ILE A 58 6.67 -0.81 -2.60
CA ILE A 58 7.21 -0.15 -1.42
C ILE A 58 8.68 -0.49 -1.22
N THR A 59 9.02 -1.79 -1.28
CA THR A 59 10.41 -2.23 -1.08
C THR A 59 11.34 -1.76 -2.20
N THR A 60 10.83 -1.60 -3.43
CA THR A 60 11.61 -1.05 -4.54
C THR A 60 11.81 0.46 -4.40
N ALA A 61 10.76 1.22 -4.05
CA ALA A 61 10.88 2.64 -3.76
C ALA A 61 11.89 2.89 -2.64
N ARG A 62 11.78 2.16 -1.52
CA ARG A 62 12.73 2.22 -0.41
C ARG A 62 14.17 1.92 -0.85
N ARG A 63 14.38 0.84 -1.61
CA ARG A 63 15.72 0.47 -2.11
C ARG A 63 16.34 1.57 -2.99
N MET A 64 15.52 2.31 -3.73
CA MET A 64 15.95 3.39 -4.61
C MET A 64 15.96 4.77 -3.94
N GLY A 65 15.68 4.85 -2.63
CA GLY A 65 15.64 6.12 -1.90
C GLY A 65 14.46 7.02 -2.26
N VAL A 66 13.42 6.46 -2.87
CA VAL A 66 12.20 7.17 -3.28
C VAL A 66 11.13 6.99 -2.21
N THR A 67 10.40 8.06 -1.89
CA THR A 67 9.30 7.99 -0.92
C THR A 67 8.13 7.17 -1.47
N SER A 68 7.39 6.48 -0.60
CA SER A 68 6.20 5.74 -0.99
C SER A 68 5.04 6.03 -0.04
N SER A 69 3.89 6.31 -0.61
CA SER A 69 2.64 6.48 0.12
C SER A 69 1.57 5.56 -0.42
N ILE A 70 0.53 5.34 0.38
CA ILE A 70 -0.68 4.62 -0.03
C ILE A 70 -1.91 5.44 0.31
N CYS A 71 -2.84 5.51 -0.63
CA CYS A 71 -4.15 6.11 -0.48
C CYS A 71 -5.24 5.07 -0.82
N GLY A 72 -6.40 5.25 -0.19
CA GLY A 72 -7.49 4.30 -0.26
C GLY A 72 -8.01 4.00 1.14
N GLN A 73 -8.97 3.09 1.21
CA GLN A 73 -9.57 2.71 2.48
C GLN A 73 -8.76 1.63 3.21
N ALA A 74 -7.93 0.87 2.48
CA ALA A 74 -7.17 -0.24 3.03
C ALA A 74 -6.41 0.07 4.34
N PRO A 75 -5.64 1.18 4.45
CA PRO A 75 -4.91 1.48 5.69
C PRO A 75 -5.82 1.87 6.86
N SER A 76 -7.01 2.41 6.58
CA SER A 76 -8.05 2.72 7.56
C SER A 76 -8.83 1.48 8.00
N GLU A 77 -9.07 0.53 7.08
CA GLU A 77 -9.96 -0.62 7.32
C GLU A 77 -9.22 -1.85 7.86
N TYR A 78 -7.95 -2.04 7.51
CA TYR A 78 -7.18 -3.25 7.80
C TYR A 78 -5.91 -2.93 8.61
N PRO A 79 -5.97 -2.93 9.96
CA PRO A 79 -4.81 -2.71 10.82
C PRO A 79 -3.61 -3.62 10.49
N GLU A 80 -3.86 -4.89 10.15
CA GLU A 80 -2.84 -5.86 9.77
C GLU A 80 -2.11 -5.50 8.48
N LEU A 81 -2.78 -4.83 7.55
CA LEU A 81 -2.15 -4.31 6.34
C LEU A 81 -1.25 -3.13 6.69
N THR A 82 -1.71 -2.21 7.54
CA THR A 82 -0.89 -1.08 8.03
C THR A 82 0.40 -1.55 8.68
N GLU A 83 0.36 -2.62 9.49
CA GLU A 83 1.59 -3.20 10.06
C GLU A 83 2.55 -3.74 8.98
N LYS A 84 2.04 -4.43 7.95
CA LYS A 84 2.86 -4.89 6.80
C LYS A 84 3.49 -3.72 6.05
N LEU A 85 2.71 -2.67 5.79
CA LEU A 85 3.19 -1.47 5.09
C LEU A 85 4.37 -0.83 5.82
N VAL A 86 4.29 -0.72 7.16
CA VAL A 86 5.41 -0.27 8.01
C VAL A 86 6.62 -1.19 7.86
N GLY A 87 6.41 -2.51 7.93
CA GLY A 87 7.49 -3.49 7.74
C GLY A 87 8.21 -3.38 6.39
N TRP A 88 7.46 -3.08 5.32
CA TRP A 88 8.02 -2.85 3.99
C TRP A 88 8.71 -1.50 3.85
N GLY A 89 8.43 -0.55 4.76
CA GLY A 89 9.02 0.78 4.79
C GLY A 89 8.25 1.81 3.98
N ILE A 90 6.91 1.77 4.06
CA ILE A 90 6.07 2.88 3.59
C ILE A 90 6.47 4.17 4.33
N THR A 91 6.48 5.30 3.62
CA THR A 91 6.86 6.59 4.21
C THR A 91 5.66 7.42 4.69
N SER A 92 4.47 7.18 4.14
CA SER A 92 3.23 7.77 4.63
C SER A 92 2.01 6.93 4.28
N VAL A 93 0.97 7.05 5.10
CA VAL A 93 -0.35 6.45 4.84
C VAL A 93 -1.40 7.56 4.87
N SER A 94 -2.33 7.53 3.93
CA SER A 94 -3.50 8.41 3.93
C SER A 94 -4.69 7.66 4.51
N VAL A 95 -5.32 8.24 5.53
CA VAL A 95 -6.45 7.66 6.25
C VAL A 95 -7.56 8.69 6.42
N SER A 96 -8.77 8.20 6.66
CA SER A 96 -9.90 9.04 7.03
C SER A 96 -9.62 9.79 8.36
N PRO A 97 -10.14 11.01 8.56
CA PRO A 97 -9.82 11.83 9.74
C PRO A 97 -10.10 11.16 11.09
N ASP A 98 -11.16 10.37 11.16
CA ASP A 98 -11.56 9.59 12.33
C ASP A 98 -10.58 8.46 12.67
N MET A 99 -9.82 7.96 11.69
CA MET A 99 -8.84 6.89 11.85
C MET A 99 -7.43 7.36 12.17
N ILE A 100 -7.15 8.67 12.20
CA ILE A 100 -5.81 9.22 12.43
C ILE A 100 -5.22 8.72 13.77
N GLY A 101 -6.00 8.78 14.86
CA GLY A 101 -5.53 8.37 16.19
C GLY A 101 -5.16 6.88 16.24
N THR A 102 -6.10 6.03 15.81
CA THR A 102 -5.92 4.57 15.75
C THR A 102 -4.75 4.17 14.86
N THR A 103 -4.63 4.78 13.68
CA THR A 103 -3.55 4.48 12.72
C THR A 103 -2.18 4.83 13.31
N ARG A 104 -2.06 5.97 14.00
CA ARG A 104 -0.81 6.35 14.69
C ARG A 104 -0.41 5.34 15.76
N GLU A 105 -1.37 4.82 16.52
CA GLU A 105 -1.07 3.77 17.51
C GLU A 105 -0.63 2.46 16.87
N ILE A 106 -1.25 2.06 15.75
CA ILE A 106 -0.85 0.86 15.00
C ILE A 106 0.57 1.01 14.48
N ILE A 107 0.88 2.14 13.85
CA ILE A 107 2.23 2.43 13.32
C ILE A 107 3.26 2.41 14.46
N ALA A 108 3.02 3.12 15.56
CA ALA A 108 3.95 3.16 16.68
C ALA A 108 4.21 1.76 17.28
N LYS A 109 3.16 0.92 17.39
CA LYS A 109 3.31 -0.47 17.85
C LYS A 109 4.10 -1.33 16.86
N ALA A 110 3.89 -1.13 15.56
CA ALA A 110 4.64 -1.84 14.52
C ALA A 110 6.12 -1.44 14.51
N GLU A 111 6.42 -0.14 14.55
CA GLU A 111 7.77 0.42 14.62
C GLU A 111 8.54 -0.11 15.84
N ALA A 112 7.91 -0.06 17.03
CA ALA A 112 8.49 -0.59 18.26
C ALA A 112 8.76 -2.11 18.19
N ARG A 113 7.88 -2.88 17.56
CA ARG A 113 8.04 -4.34 17.40
C ARG A 113 9.17 -4.69 16.44
N LEU A 114 9.34 -3.87 15.39
CA LEU A 114 10.35 -4.07 14.35
C LEU A 114 11.70 -3.45 14.69
N ASN A 115 11.81 -2.73 15.82
CA ASN A 115 12.99 -1.95 16.23
C ASN A 115 13.41 -0.94 15.15
N ILE A 116 12.44 -0.21 14.60
CA ILE A 116 12.65 0.85 13.60
C ILE A 116 12.28 2.18 14.29
N GLU A 117 13.15 2.65 15.18
CA GLU A 117 13.14 4.01 15.77
C GLU A 117 14.56 4.59 15.73
#